data_AF-A0A5K1JX09-F1
#
_entry.id   AF-A0A5K1JX09-F1
#
_cell.length_a   1.000
_cell.length_b   1.000
_cell.length_c   1.000
_cell.angle_alpha   90.00
_cell.angle_beta   90.00
_cell.angle_gamma   90.00
#
_symmetry.space_group_name_H-M   'P 1'
#
loop_
_entity.id
_entity.type
_entity.pdbx_description
1 polymer ?
#
loop_
_entity_poly.entity_id
_entity_poly.type
_entity_poly.pdbx_seq_one_letter_code
_entity_poly.pdbx_strand_id
1 'polypeptide(L)'
;RILCFELVAKRNSNWVLKYVKSAIAETDVPEALPEFISQRRRWLNGSFFAATYAIAHLGQILSSGHSLARKVLLVLETIYNVINLIAAWFAVGNFYLFFVILTSSLENTAFKLSSIKYFNAVSQFFMAGLVISVFLFSMGNKPRASTLKYKICTLAFALLMIYVIFAAVMCSIQAAKQGGSAYQLMLFSIILTYGMYALSSVLAFDPWHMFTSFIPYMLLSPTYINILQIYAFANLDDISWGTKQDAEVSTDLGAVIQNSNSQVDLEVPTDATDVNIIYEEALDNLRNRRPLPKPAGLSNAEKELLARDYYANVRTNVLLFWVLSNGLLLVAILGGGDAVNTFSVNDTFSRTKAYMTFILAFVAITSIIRFTGSLMYLTARVFTG
;
A
#
# COMPACT_ATOMS: atom_id res chain seq x y z
N ARG A 1 -5.14 -12.43 -6.66
CA ARG A 1 -6.54 -12.59 -6.19
C ARG A 1 -6.73 -14.01 -5.70
N ILE A 2 -7.45 -14.22 -4.59
CA ILE A 2 -7.65 -15.54 -3.97
C ILE A 2 -8.28 -16.53 -4.95
N LEU A 3 -9.32 -16.11 -5.70
CA LEU A 3 -9.95 -16.96 -6.72
C LEU A 3 -8.95 -17.56 -7.71
N CYS A 4 -8.03 -16.75 -8.24
CA CYS A 4 -7.03 -17.23 -9.19
C CYS A 4 -6.08 -18.26 -8.56
N PHE A 5 -5.71 -18.04 -7.30
CA PHE A 5 -4.90 -19.00 -6.55
C PHE A 5 -5.64 -20.32 -6.34
N GLU A 6 -6.89 -20.29 -5.87
CA GLU A 6 -7.72 -21.49 -5.66
C GLU A 6 -7.93 -22.30 -6.94
N LEU A 7 -8.10 -21.63 -8.09
CA LEU A 7 -8.20 -22.30 -9.39
C LEU A 7 -6.91 -23.07 -9.72
N VAL A 8 -5.75 -22.45 -9.53
CA VAL A 8 -4.45 -23.07 -9.86
C VAL A 8 -4.06 -24.15 -8.84
N ALA A 9 -4.39 -23.94 -7.57
CA ALA A 9 -4.04 -24.81 -6.46
C ALA A 9 -5.04 -25.96 -6.24
N LYS A 10 -6.12 -26.03 -7.03
CA LYS A 10 -7.16 -27.05 -6.90
C LYS A 10 -6.57 -28.47 -6.90
N ARG A 11 -6.90 -29.23 -5.86
CA ARG A 11 -6.41 -30.59 -5.65
C ARG A 11 -6.77 -31.50 -6.83
N ASN A 12 -5.80 -32.33 -7.23
CA ASN A 12 -5.92 -33.27 -8.35
C ASN A 12 -6.37 -32.65 -9.68
N SER A 13 -6.26 -31.32 -9.83
CA SER A 13 -6.57 -30.59 -11.05
C SER A 13 -5.32 -29.87 -11.54
N ASN A 14 -5.22 -29.66 -12.85
CA ASN A 14 -4.08 -29.01 -13.51
C ASN A 14 -4.56 -27.77 -14.30
N TRP A 15 -5.45 -26.98 -13.72
CA TRP A 15 -6.01 -25.79 -14.36
C TRP A 15 -4.93 -24.72 -14.59
N VAL A 16 -4.91 -24.16 -15.79
CA VAL A 16 -3.92 -23.15 -16.22
C VAL A 16 -4.63 -21.82 -16.46
N LEU A 17 -4.08 -20.75 -15.90
CA LEU A 17 -4.48 -19.39 -16.21
C LEU A 17 -3.58 -18.85 -17.33
N LYS A 18 -4.19 -18.32 -18.39
CA LYS A 18 -3.48 -17.72 -19.53
C LYS A 18 -3.88 -16.25 -19.67
N TYR A 19 -2.89 -15.37 -19.81
CA TYR A 19 -3.13 -13.98 -20.18
C TYR A 19 -3.29 -13.85 -21.70
N VAL A 20 -4.39 -13.26 -22.15
CA VAL A 20 -4.72 -13.06 -23.56
C VAL A 20 -4.65 -11.56 -23.87
N LYS A 21 -3.56 -11.12 -24.51
CA LYS A 21 -3.33 -9.69 -24.81
C LYS A 21 -4.45 -9.07 -25.66
N SER A 22 -5.07 -9.84 -26.56
CA SER A 22 -6.14 -9.36 -27.44
C SER A 22 -7.50 -9.22 -26.74
N ALA A 23 -7.65 -9.70 -25.51
CA ALA A 23 -8.89 -9.56 -24.74
C ALA A 23 -8.89 -8.18 -24.04
N ILE A 24 -9.45 -7.18 -24.73
CA ILE A 24 -9.51 -5.80 -24.26
C ILE A 24 -10.88 -5.55 -23.64
N ALA A 25 -10.89 -4.96 -22.44
CA ALA A 25 -12.08 -4.44 -21.79
C ALA A 25 -11.85 -2.95 -21.50
N GLU A 26 -12.80 -2.12 -21.90
CA GLU A 26 -12.80 -0.69 -21.58
C GLU A 26 -13.50 -0.48 -20.24
N THR A 27 -12.89 0.32 -19.38
CA THR A 27 -13.42 0.63 -18.05
C THR A 27 -13.18 2.11 -17.75
N ASP A 28 -14.13 2.74 -17.06
CA ASP A 28 -13.96 4.12 -16.59
C ASP A 28 -12.76 4.22 -15.64
N VAL A 29 -11.98 5.29 -15.82
CA VAL A 29 -10.93 5.68 -14.86
C VAL A 29 -11.53 6.62 -13.80
N PRO A 30 -10.99 6.64 -12.58
CA PRO A 30 -11.41 7.62 -11.57
C PRO A 30 -11.12 9.05 -12.06
N GLU A 31 -12.14 9.91 -12.02
CA GLU A 31 -12.01 11.32 -12.44
C GLU A 31 -11.52 12.22 -11.29
N ALA A 32 -11.75 11.79 -10.05
CA ALA A 32 -11.45 12.58 -8.85
C ALA A 32 -10.46 11.88 -7.91
N LEU A 33 -9.57 12.67 -7.29
CA LEU A 33 -8.57 12.19 -6.33
C LEU A 33 -9.16 11.34 -5.18
N PRO A 34 -10.30 11.71 -4.54
CA PRO A 34 -10.89 10.90 -3.48
C PRO A 34 -11.33 9.51 -3.96
N GLU A 35 -11.91 9.43 -5.16
CA GLU A 35 -12.33 8.16 -5.76
C GLU A 35 -11.11 7.30 -6.08
N PHE A 36 -10.06 7.90 -6.65
CA PHE A 36 -8.79 7.24 -6.93
C PHE A 36 -8.19 6.64 -5.65
N ILE A 37 -8.14 7.39 -4.55
CA ILE A 37 -7.61 6.89 -3.27
C ILE A 37 -8.44 5.72 -2.73
N SER A 38 -9.78 5.84 -2.73
CA SER A 38 -10.67 4.77 -2.26
C SER A 38 -10.62 3.51 -3.14
N GLN A 39 -10.43 3.64 -4.45
CA GLN A 39 -10.22 2.50 -5.34
C GLN A 39 -8.88 1.82 -5.06
N ARG A 40 -7.80 2.61 -4.95
CA ARG A 40 -6.46 2.09 -4.71
C ARG A 40 -6.31 1.43 -3.35
N ARG A 41 -7.00 1.92 -2.31
CA ARG A 41 -7.10 1.23 -1.01
C ARG A 41 -7.60 -0.21 -1.19
N ARG A 42 -8.73 -0.41 -1.88
CA ARG A 42 -9.31 -1.73 -2.11
C ARG A 42 -8.36 -2.66 -2.85
N TRP A 43 -7.67 -2.13 -3.86
CA TRP A 43 -6.73 -2.92 -4.65
C TRP A 43 -5.46 -3.27 -3.88
N LEU A 44 -4.91 -2.33 -3.10
CA LEU A 44 -3.73 -2.57 -2.27
C LEU A 44 -4.04 -3.59 -1.17
N ASN A 45 -5.12 -3.38 -0.39
CA ASN A 45 -5.52 -4.30 0.67
C ASN A 45 -5.88 -5.68 0.10
N GLY A 46 -6.69 -5.72 -0.97
CA GLY A 46 -7.06 -6.98 -1.62
C GLY A 46 -5.86 -7.73 -2.21
N SER A 47 -4.86 -7.03 -2.73
CA SER A 47 -3.62 -7.66 -3.22
C SER A 47 -2.74 -8.15 -2.06
N PHE A 48 -2.63 -7.37 -0.99
CA PHE A 48 -1.90 -7.73 0.22
C PHE A 48 -2.47 -9.01 0.84
N PHE A 49 -3.78 -9.07 1.09
CA PHE A 49 -4.44 -10.27 1.64
C PHE A 49 -4.38 -11.46 0.69
N ALA A 50 -4.52 -11.25 -0.62
CA ALA A 50 -4.39 -12.34 -1.58
C ALA A 50 -2.96 -12.90 -1.62
N ALA A 51 -1.94 -12.06 -1.49
CA ALA A 51 -0.55 -12.49 -1.44
C ALA A 51 -0.24 -13.26 -0.15
N THR A 52 -0.65 -12.74 1.01
CA THR A 52 -0.45 -13.44 2.30
C THR A 52 -1.20 -14.77 2.34
N TYR A 53 -2.43 -14.81 1.80
CA TYR A 53 -3.19 -16.05 1.66
C TYR A 53 -2.47 -17.08 0.78
N ALA A 54 -2.00 -16.68 -0.41
CA ALA A 54 -1.31 -17.57 -1.32
C ALA A 54 0.00 -18.12 -0.72
N ILE A 55 0.74 -17.29 0.03
CA ILE A 55 1.96 -17.70 0.73
C ILE A 55 1.64 -18.72 1.84
N ALA A 56 0.63 -18.45 2.67
CA ALA A 56 0.24 -19.34 3.76
C ALA A 56 -0.26 -20.71 3.26
N HIS A 57 -0.86 -20.74 2.07
CA HIS A 57 -1.43 -21.95 1.47
C HIS A 57 -0.56 -22.58 0.38
N LEU A 58 0.74 -22.26 0.31
CA LEU A 58 1.66 -22.80 -0.71
C LEU A 58 1.63 -24.33 -0.82
N GLY A 59 1.36 -25.05 0.28
CA GLY A 59 1.18 -26.51 0.28
C GLY A 59 0.06 -27.01 -0.65
N GLN A 60 -0.97 -26.19 -0.91
CA GLN A 60 -2.02 -26.53 -1.86
C GLN A 60 -1.48 -26.62 -3.29
N ILE A 61 -0.58 -25.71 -3.68
CA ILE A 61 0.10 -25.78 -4.99
C ILE A 61 0.90 -27.09 -5.11
N LEU A 62 1.59 -27.52 -4.06
CA LEU A 62 2.37 -28.76 -4.08
C LEU A 62 1.48 -30.01 -4.19
N SER A 63 0.27 -29.97 -3.64
CA SER A 63 -0.73 -31.05 -3.72
C SER A 63 -1.65 -31.00 -4.96
N SER A 64 -1.49 -29.99 -5.82
CA SER A 64 -2.22 -29.90 -7.10
C SER A 64 -1.84 -31.01 -8.09
N GLY A 65 -2.64 -31.19 -9.15
CA GLY A 65 -2.39 -32.15 -10.23
C GLY A 65 -1.35 -31.71 -11.26
N HIS A 66 -0.64 -30.60 -11.02
CA HIS A 66 0.37 -30.06 -11.94
C HIS A 66 1.62 -30.96 -12.04
N SER A 67 2.32 -30.90 -13.17
CA SER A 67 3.61 -31.57 -13.35
C SER A 67 4.68 -31.00 -12.39
N LEU A 68 5.72 -31.78 -12.09
CA LEU A 68 6.81 -31.36 -11.22
C LEU A 68 7.43 -30.03 -11.68
N ALA A 69 7.72 -29.90 -12.98
CA ALA A 69 8.27 -28.67 -13.56
C ALA A 69 7.34 -27.46 -13.35
N ARG A 70 6.02 -27.63 -13.55
CA ARG A 70 5.04 -26.57 -13.33
C ARG A 70 4.95 -26.17 -11.87
N LYS A 71 5.00 -27.14 -10.95
CA LYS A 71 5.04 -26.88 -9.50
C LYS A 71 6.28 -26.08 -9.10
N VAL A 72 7.45 -26.44 -9.62
CA VAL A 72 8.70 -25.68 -9.38
C VAL A 72 8.56 -24.24 -9.86
N LEU A 73 8.02 -24.00 -11.07
CA LEU A 73 7.80 -22.65 -11.58
C LEU A 73 6.82 -21.84 -10.71
N LEU A 74 5.72 -22.45 -10.24
CA LEU A 74 4.75 -21.79 -9.34
C LEU A 74 5.36 -21.45 -7.97
N VAL A 75 6.27 -22.30 -7.46
CA VAL A 75 7.03 -21.99 -6.24
C VAL A 75 7.99 -20.83 -6.47
N LEU A 76 8.70 -20.80 -7.59
CA LEU A 76 9.56 -19.65 -7.97
C LEU A 76 8.76 -18.36 -8.11
N GLU A 77 7.56 -18.42 -8.71
CA GLU A 77 6.64 -17.28 -8.78
C GLU A 77 6.20 -16.82 -7.38
N THR A 78 5.95 -17.75 -6.46
CA THR A 78 5.60 -17.44 -5.08
C THR A 78 6.77 -16.74 -4.36
N ILE A 79 8.01 -17.22 -4.54
CA ILE A 79 9.21 -16.56 -4.00
C ILE A 79 9.33 -15.14 -4.55
N TYR A 80 9.12 -14.94 -5.85
CA TYR A 80 9.10 -13.62 -6.46
C TYR A 80 8.02 -12.71 -5.85
N ASN A 81 6.82 -13.24 -5.59
CA ASN A 81 5.76 -12.51 -4.92
C ASN A 81 6.10 -12.14 -3.47
N VAL A 82 6.80 -13.01 -2.72
CA VAL A 82 7.32 -12.69 -1.38
C VAL A 82 8.29 -11.53 -1.44
N ILE A 83 9.22 -11.53 -2.41
CA ILE A 83 10.18 -10.44 -2.61
C ILE A 83 9.45 -9.11 -2.90
N ASN A 84 8.45 -9.13 -3.79
CA ASN A 84 7.64 -7.93 -4.06
C ASN A 84 6.84 -7.46 -2.83
N LEU A 85 6.32 -8.40 -2.03
CA LEU A 85 5.58 -8.08 -0.80
C LEU A 85 6.49 -7.40 0.22
N ILE A 86 7.72 -7.88 0.41
CA ILE A 86 8.72 -7.25 1.28
C ILE A 86 9.10 -5.85 0.75
N ALA A 87 9.34 -5.73 -0.55
CA ALA A 87 9.66 -4.44 -1.16
C ALA A 87 8.52 -3.42 -1.01
N ALA A 88 7.27 -3.86 -1.16
CA ALA A 88 6.09 -3.04 -0.92
C ALA A 88 5.94 -2.67 0.56
N TRP A 89 6.18 -3.62 1.47
CA TRP A 89 6.12 -3.41 2.93
C TRP A 89 7.05 -2.28 3.38
N PHE A 90 8.26 -2.21 2.83
CA PHE A 90 9.25 -1.17 3.17
C PHE A 90 9.25 0.04 2.23
N ALA A 91 8.29 0.15 1.30
CA ALA A 91 8.33 1.16 0.25
C ALA A 91 8.30 2.61 0.79
N VAL A 92 7.52 2.89 1.84
CA VAL A 92 7.46 4.23 2.46
C VAL A 92 8.78 4.59 3.14
N GLY A 93 9.36 3.67 3.93
CA GLY A 93 10.67 3.85 4.54
C GLY A 93 11.78 4.02 3.50
N ASN A 94 11.80 3.17 2.48
CA ASN A 94 12.76 3.25 1.37
C ASN A 94 12.66 4.61 0.67
N PHE A 95 11.44 5.07 0.34
CA PHE A 95 11.26 6.36 -0.32
C PHE A 95 11.79 7.53 0.53
N TYR A 96 11.52 7.51 1.83
CA TYR A 96 12.05 8.52 2.75
C TYR A 96 13.58 8.46 2.85
N LEU A 97 14.18 7.27 2.89
CA LEU A 97 15.64 7.09 2.84
C LEU A 97 16.23 7.68 1.56
N PHE A 98 15.65 7.37 0.41
CA PHE A 98 16.07 7.94 -0.87
C PHE A 98 15.99 9.46 -0.86
N PHE A 99 14.90 10.02 -0.34
CA PHE A 99 14.73 11.47 -0.22
C PHE A 99 15.86 12.09 0.62
N VAL A 100 16.08 11.59 1.84
CA VAL A 100 17.11 12.13 2.74
C VAL A 100 18.52 11.96 2.16
N ILE A 101 18.84 10.76 1.67
CA ILE A 101 20.17 10.46 1.14
C ILE A 101 20.48 11.33 -0.08
N LEU A 102 19.58 11.41 -1.07
CA LEU A 102 19.83 12.19 -2.29
C LEU A 102 19.93 13.69 -2.00
N THR A 103 19.07 14.22 -1.14
CA THR A 103 19.09 15.65 -0.81
C THR A 103 20.33 16.00 -0.01
N SER A 104 20.68 15.25 1.04
CA SER A 104 21.91 15.47 1.82
C SER A 104 23.18 15.26 1.01
N SER A 105 23.17 14.41 -0.01
CA SER A 105 24.33 14.21 -0.89
C SER A 105 24.71 15.49 -1.66
N LEU A 106 23.77 16.39 -1.91
CA LEU A 106 24.03 17.69 -2.55
C LEU A 106 24.83 18.65 -1.65
N GLU A 107 24.93 18.38 -0.35
CA GLU A 107 25.74 19.18 0.59
C GLU A 107 27.24 18.90 0.45
N ASN A 108 27.61 17.88 -0.31
CA ASN A 108 29.01 17.57 -0.55
C ASN A 108 29.72 18.75 -1.22
N THR A 109 30.95 19.03 -0.78
CA THR A 109 31.77 20.14 -1.29
C THR A 109 32.00 20.07 -2.81
N ALA A 110 31.90 18.87 -3.41
CA ALA A 110 31.96 18.67 -4.85
C ALA A 110 30.89 19.47 -5.63
N PHE A 111 29.71 19.70 -5.04
CA PHE A 111 28.62 20.44 -5.68
C PHE A 111 28.76 21.97 -5.57
N LYS A 112 29.67 22.47 -4.71
CA LYS A 112 29.90 23.91 -4.47
C LYS A 112 28.64 24.69 -4.03
N LEU A 113 27.69 24.02 -3.38
CA LEU A 113 26.44 24.61 -2.88
C LEU A 113 26.46 24.73 -1.35
N SER A 114 27.19 25.70 -0.81
CA SER A 114 27.38 25.82 0.66
C SER A 114 26.09 26.10 1.44
N SER A 115 25.14 26.84 0.86
CA SER A 115 23.88 27.20 1.54
C SER A 115 22.78 26.14 1.43
N ILE A 116 22.96 25.08 0.63
CA ILE A 116 21.90 24.10 0.36
C ILE A 116 21.49 23.29 1.59
N LYS A 117 22.40 23.15 2.57
CA LYS A 117 22.14 22.44 3.83
C LYS A 117 20.91 22.95 4.57
N TYR A 118 20.70 24.27 4.60
CA TYR A 118 19.53 24.85 5.26
C TYR A 118 18.23 24.53 4.50
N PHE A 119 18.27 24.60 3.17
CA PHE A 119 17.14 24.22 2.32
C PHE A 119 16.80 22.73 2.45
N ASN A 120 17.82 21.87 2.51
CA ASN A 120 17.67 20.43 2.72
C ASN A 120 17.01 20.13 4.06
N ALA A 121 17.48 20.77 5.13
CA ALA A 121 16.90 20.59 6.46
C ALA A 121 15.41 20.96 6.48
N VAL A 122 15.03 22.09 5.86
CA VAL A 122 13.62 22.50 5.73
C VAL A 122 12.84 21.51 4.88
N SER A 123 13.39 21.06 3.75
CA SER A 123 12.72 20.12 2.84
C SER A 123 12.51 18.74 3.46
N GLN A 124 13.50 18.23 4.22
CA GLN A 124 13.42 16.98 4.96
C GLN A 124 12.41 17.06 6.10
N PHE A 125 12.41 18.16 6.86
CA PHE A 125 11.39 18.40 7.87
C PHE A 125 9.98 18.47 7.25
N PHE A 126 9.84 19.17 6.12
CA PHE A 126 8.57 19.28 5.40
C PHE A 126 8.08 17.93 4.88
N MET A 127 8.97 17.11 4.30
CA MET A 127 8.66 15.74 3.87
C MET A 127 8.17 14.87 5.04
N ALA A 128 8.88 14.90 6.19
CA ALA A 128 8.46 14.17 7.38
C ALA A 128 7.10 14.66 7.90
N GLY A 129 6.90 15.98 7.96
CA GLY A 129 5.63 16.60 8.33
C GLY A 129 4.48 16.21 7.41
N LEU A 130 4.70 16.12 6.10
CA LEU A 130 3.70 15.64 5.14
C LEU A 130 3.34 14.17 5.38
N VAL A 131 4.33 13.29 5.59
CA VAL A 131 4.07 11.87 5.89
C VAL A 131 3.26 11.74 7.17
N ILE A 132 3.64 12.43 8.25
CA ILE A 132 2.90 12.44 9.52
C ILE A 132 1.47 12.97 9.31
N SER A 133 1.32 14.07 8.55
CA SER A 133 0.01 14.62 8.22
C SER A 133 -0.87 13.57 7.54
N VAL A 134 -0.32 12.84 6.56
CA VAL A 134 -1.02 11.75 5.85
C VAL A 134 -1.49 10.67 6.81
N PHE A 135 -0.67 10.25 7.77
CA PHE A 135 -1.11 9.31 8.81
C PHE A 135 -2.31 9.86 9.59
N LEU A 136 -2.23 11.10 10.07
CA LEU A 136 -3.27 11.70 10.91
C LEU A 136 -4.61 11.80 10.18
N PHE A 137 -4.65 12.32 8.95
CA PHE A 137 -5.91 12.42 8.23
C PHE A 137 -6.37 11.09 7.62
N SER A 138 -5.48 10.12 7.38
CA SER A 138 -5.88 8.79 6.89
C SER A 138 -6.62 7.96 7.94
N MET A 139 -6.33 8.16 9.22
CA MET A 139 -7.04 7.52 10.33
C MET A 139 -8.37 8.21 10.65
N GLY A 140 -8.41 9.55 10.59
CA GLY A 140 -9.57 10.32 11.05
C GLY A 140 -10.57 10.73 9.96
N ASN A 141 -10.16 10.84 8.69
CA ASN A 141 -10.99 11.43 7.64
C ASN A 141 -11.06 10.56 6.38
N LYS A 142 -12.28 10.35 5.86
CA LYS A 142 -12.46 9.78 4.53
C LYS A 142 -11.99 10.79 3.46
N PRO A 143 -11.32 10.34 2.37
CA PRO A 143 -10.84 11.23 1.29
C PRO A 143 -11.93 12.12 0.69
N ARG A 144 -13.18 11.62 0.64
CA ARG A 144 -14.34 12.39 0.16
C ARG A 144 -14.71 13.56 1.07
N ALA A 145 -14.55 13.41 2.39
CA ALA A 145 -14.87 14.45 3.36
C ALA A 145 -13.77 15.54 3.46
N SER A 146 -12.54 15.24 3.04
CA SER A 146 -11.38 16.13 3.20
C SER A 146 -10.58 16.29 1.91
N THR A 147 -11.27 16.55 0.80
CA THR A 147 -10.66 16.58 -0.54
C THR A 147 -9.49 17.57 -0.65
N LEU A 148 -9.60 18.74 0.00
CA LEU A 148 -8.56 19.77 -0.02
C LEU A 148 -7.25 19.31 0.64
N LYS A 149 -7.32 18.61 1.78
CA LYS A 149 -6.14 18.12 2.51
C LYS A 149 -5.32 17.17 1.63
N TYR A 150 -5.99 16.22 0.99
CA TYR A 150 -5.35 15.26 0.08
C TYR A 150 -4.82 15.93 -1.18
N LYS A 151 -5.53 16.94 -1.74
CA LYS A 151 -5.05 17.71 -2.90
C LYS A 151 -3.77 18.48 -2.59
N ILE A 152 -3.74 19.21 -1.47
CA ILE A 152 -2.55 19.98 -1.04
C ILE A 152 -1.36 19.04 -0.81
N CYS A 153 -1.55 17.92 -0.11
CA CYS A 153 -0.49 16.95 0.11
C CYS A 153 0.03 16.36 -1.20
N THR A 154 -0.86 16.04 -2.15
CA THR A 154 -0.49 15.50 -3.47
C THR A 154 0.38 16.50 -4.25
N LEU A 155 -0.01 17.78 -4.28
CA LEU A 155 0.78 18.84 -4.92
C LEU A 155 2.13 19.04 -4.23
N ALA A 156 2.16 19.05 -2.89
CA ALA A 156 3.38 19.19 -2.13
C ALA A 156 4.36 18.03 -2.37
N PHE A 157 3.86 16.79 -2.43
CA PHE A 157 4.66 15.63 -2.80
C PHE A 157 5.19 15.71 -4.23
N ALA A 158 4.39 16.17 -5.19
CA ALA A 158 4.85 16.35 -6.56
C ALA A 158 5.98 17.39 -6.66
N LEU A 159 5.91 18.50 -5.91
CA LEU A 159 6.97 19.50 -5.84
C LEU A 159 8.25 18.93 -5.22
N LEU A 160 8.14 18.17 -4.13
CA LEU A 160 9.28 17.46 -3.54
C LEU A 160 9.88 16.43 -4.50
N MET A 161 9.06 15.80 -5.34
CA MET A 161 9.54 14.85 -6.35
C MET A 161 10.37 15.53 -7.44
N ILE A 162 9.98 16.74 -7.88
CA ILE A 162 10.81 17.55 -8.79
C ILE A 162 12.20 17.77 -8.18
N TYR A 163 12.24 18.09 -6.89
CA TYR A 163 13.49 18.30 -6.18
C TYR A 163 14.33 17.01 -6.05
N VAL A 164 13.70 15.86 -5.77
CA VAL A 164 14.38 14.54 -5.77
C VAL A 164 14.95 14.20 -7.15
N ILE A 165 14.19 14.44 -8.22
CA ILE A 165 14.64 14.19 -9.60
C ILE A 165 15.87 15.07 -9.90
N PHE A 166 15.82 16.35 -9.55
CA PHE A 166 16.97 17.25 -9.68
C PHE A 166 18.19 16.73 -8.90
N ALA A 167 18.01 16.34 -7.63
CA ALA A 167 19.08 15.80 -6.80
C ALA A 167 19.67 14.51 -7.39
N ALA A 168 18.82 13.61 -7.88
CA ALA A 168 19.23 12.36 -8.51
C ALA A 168 20.05 12.59 -9.79
N VAL A 169 19.65 13.54 -10.65
CA VAL A 169 20.40 13.89 -11.87
C VAL A 169 21.77 14.46 -11.51
N MET A 170 21.83 15.40 -10.55
CA MET A 170 23.10 16.00 -10.12
C MET A 170 24.04 14.94 -9.52
N CYS A 171 23.53 14.07 -8.64
CA CYS A 171 24.30 12.97 -8.07
C CYS A 171 24.78 11.99 -9.15
N SER A 172 23.95 11.71 -10.17
CA SER A 172 24.30 10.80 -11.27
C SER A 172 25.41 11.38 -12.16
N ILE A 173 25.34 12.67 -12.50
CA ILE A 173 26.40 13.35 -13.26
C ILE A 173 27.71 13.34 -12.48
N GLN A 174 27.65 13.60 -11.18
CA GLN A 174 28.83 13.60 -10.33
C GLN A 174 29.45 12.20 -10.21
N ALA A 175 28.61 11.18 -10.02
CA ALA A 175 29.01 9.77 -10.01
C ALA A 175 29.67 9.35 -11.33
N ALA A 176 29.17 9.84 -12.47
CA ALA A 176 29.72 9.54 -13.78
C ALA A 176 31.10 10.17 -14.00
N LYS A 177 31.33 11.37 -13.45
CA LYS A 177 32.62 12.08 -13.56
C LYS A 177 33.71 11.52 -12.64
N GLN A 178 33.33 11.08 -11.44
CA GLN A 178 34.28 10.68 -10.41
C GLN A 178 34.81 9.26 -10.57
N GLY A 179 34.05 8.36 -11.22
CA GLY A 179 34.44 6.96 -11.37
C GLY A 179 34.38 6.16 -10.05
N GLY A 180 34.63 4.86 -10.12
CA GLY A 180 34.56 3.93 -8.98
C GLY A 180 33.51 2.83 -9.17
N SER A 181 33.83 1.61 -8.71
CA SER A 181 33.02 0.40 -8.96
C SER A 181 31.60 0.50 -8.41
N ALA A 182 31.43 1.04 -7.20
CA ALA A 182 30.12 1.26 -6.59
C ALA A 182 29.27 2.29 -7.38
N TYR A 183 29.89 3.37 -7.88
CA TYR A 183 29.21 4.40 -8.66
C TYR A 183 28.77 3.92 -10.03
N GLN A 184 29.65 3.19 -10.70
CA GLN A 184 29.34 2.55 -11.98
C GLN A 184 28.18 1.56 -11.82
N LEU A 185 28.17 0.76 -10.75
CA LEU A 185 27.07 -0.16 -10.48
C LEU A 185 25.74 0.56 -10.23
N MET A 186 25.75 1.65 -9.47
CA MET A 186 24.53 2.46 -9.22
C MET A 186 24.00 3.11 -10.51
N LEU A 187 24.87 3.72 -11.30
CA LEU A 187 24.50 4.32 -12.59
C LEU A 187 23.97 3.27 -13.57
N PHE A 188 24.68 2.15 -13.68
CA PHE A 188 24.25 1.02 -14.50
C PHE A 188 22.87 0.51 -14.06
N SER A 189 22.61 0.41 -12.75
CA SER A 189 21.32 -0.02 -12.21
C SER A 189 20.17 0.91 -12.59
N ILE A 190 20.40 2.23 -12.59
CA ILE A 190 19.40 3.23 -12.99
C ILE A 190 19.12 3.14 -14.50
N ILE A 191 20.17 3.13 -15.32
CA ILE A 191 20.07 3.03 -16.78
C ILE A 191 19.35 1.73 -17.16
N LEU A 192 19.72 0.62 -16.51
CA LEU A 192 19.11 -0.68 -16.76
C LEU A 192 17.63 -0.67 -16.40
N THR A 193 17.26 -0.11 -15.24
CA THR A 193 15.86 -0.09 -14.79
C THR A 193 14.96 0.65 -15.78
N TYR A 194 15.31 1.89 -16.15
CA TYR A 194 14.50 2.68 -17.08
C TYR A 194 14.64 2.21 -18.54
N GLY A 195 15.83 1.76 -18.93
CA GLY A 195 16.11 1.20 -20.25
C GLY A 195 15.31 -0.06 -20.52
N MET A 196 15.14 -0.94 -19.52
CA MET A 196 14.31 -2.14 -19.66
C MET A 196 12.83 -1.80 -19.79
N TYR A 197 12.32 -0.79 -19.08
CA TYR A 197 10.94 -0.33 -19.30
C TYR A 197 10.76 0.19 -20.73
N ALA A 198 11.64 1.07 -21.21
CA ALA A 198 11.58 1.59 -22.57
C ALA A 198 11.69 0.48 -23.63
N LEU A 199 12.65 -0.44 -23.47
CA LEU A 199 12.85 -1.57 -24.37
C LEU A 199 11.63 -2.50 -24.37
N SER A 200 11.06 -2.80 -23.19
CA SER A 200 9.86 -3.63 -23.09
C SER A 200 8.65 -3.00 -23.78
N SER A 201 8.48 -1.68 -23.69
CA SER A 201 7.38 -0.97 -24.35
C SER A 201 7.49 -1.01 -25.88
N VAL A 202 8.72 -0.89 -26.40
CA VAL A 202 8.99 -1.03 -27.84
C VAL A 202 8.74 -2.46 -28.30
N LEU A 203 9.27 -3.47 -27.58
CA LEU A 203 9.04 -4.89 -27.91
C LEU A 203 7.57 -5.29 -27.81
N ALA A 204 6.79 -4.64 -26.95
CA ALA A 204 5.36 -4.85 -26.82
C ALA A 204 4.53 -4.12 -27.90
N PHE A 205 5.15 -3.34 -28.80
CA PHE A 205 4.51 -2.49 -29.80
C PHE A 205 3.55 -1.44 -29.23
N ASP A 206 3.84 -0.93 -28.03
CA ASP A 206 3.07 0.17 -27.42
C ASP A 206 4.02 1.11 -26.65
N PRO A 207 4.83 1.92 -27.35
CA PRO A 207 5.74 2.85 -26.68
C PRO A 207 5.03 4.12 -26.19
N TRP A 208 3.76 4.35 -26.52
CA TRP A 208 3.15 5.68 -26.36
C TRP A 208 3.05 6.14 -24.91
N HIS A 209 2.77 5.22 -23.99
CA HIS A 209 2.68 5.52 -22.56
C HIS A 209 3.98 6.07 -21.97
N MET A 210 5.15 5.77 -22.58
CA MET A 210 6.44 6.32 -22.16
C MET A 210 6.55 7.83 -22.48
N PHE A 211 5.86 8.31 -23.51
CA PHE A 211 5.89 9.72 -23.90
C PHE A 211 4.76 10.53 -23.28
N THR A 212 3.56 9.95 -23.16
CA THR A 212 2.37 10.67 -22.69
C THR A 212 2.23 10.68 -21.17
N SER A 213 2.55 9.57 -20.50
CA SER A 213 2.17 9.34 -19.10
C SER A 213 3.36 9.20 -18.15
N PHE A 214 4.58 9.02 -18.64
CA PHE A 214 5.75 8.73 -17.81
C PHE A 214 6.13 9.88 -16.87
N ILE A 215 6.14 11.12 -17.36
CA ILE A 215 6.48 12.29 -16.54
C ILE A 215 5.43 12.50 -15.42
N PRO A 216 4.11 12.55 -15.72
CA PRO A 216 3.10 12.60 -14.66
C PRO A 216 3.21 11.44 -13.65
N TYR A 217 3.49 10.23 -14.14
CA TYR A 217 3.67 9.06 -13.28
C TYR A 217 4.85 9.22 -12.31
N MET A 218 5.99 9.70 -12.80
CA MET A 218 7.17 9.97 -11.96
C MET A 218 6.86 11.03 -10.90
N LEU A 219 6.20 12.12 -11.28
CA LEU A 219 5.83 13.20 -10.36
C LEU A 219 4.83 12.74 -9.28
N LEU A 220 3.91 11.85 -9.62
CA LEU A 220 2.93 11.28 -8.69
C LEU A 220 3.45 10.06 -7.91
N SER A 221 4.68 9.60 -8.16
CA SER A 221 5.25 8.47 -7.42
C SER A 221 5.25 8.61 -5.89
N PRO A 222 5.52 9.79 -5.27
CA PRO A 222 5.43 9.91 -3.82
C PRO A 222 3.99 9.86 -3.33
N THR A 223 2.99 10.25 -4.14
CA THR A 223 1.58 10.07 -3.83
C THR A 223 1.21 8.59 -3.83
N TYR A 224 1.70 7.82 -4.79
CA TYR A 224 1.46 6.37 -4.84
C TYR A 224 2.11 5.64 -3.67
N ILE A 225 3.29 6.07 -3.25
CA ILE A 225 4.02 5.43 -2.15
C ILE A 225 3.47 5.89 -0.81
N ASN A 226 3.41 7.19 -0.54
CA ASN A 226 3.05 7.71 0.78
C ASN A 226 1.53 7.76 0.96
N ILE A 227 0.80 8.51 0.14
CA ILE A 227 -0.65 8.69 0.34
C ILE A 227 -1.40 7.37 0.20
N LEU A 228 -1.22 6.64 -0.90
CA LEU A 228 -2.02 5.45 -1.15
C LEU A 228 -1.70 4.31 -0.18
N GLN A 229 -0.43 4.07 0.16
CA GLN A 229 -0.10 2.98 1.08
C GLN A 229 -0.45 3.30 2.52
N ILE A 230 -0.15 4.52 3.00
CA ILE A 230 -0.54 4.92 4.36
C ILE A 230 -2.06 4.84 4.50
N TYR A 231 -2.81 5.36 3.53
CA TYR A 231 -4.27 5.27 3.57
C TYR A 231 -4.79 3.82 3.51
N ALA A 232 -4.14 2.95 2.73
CA ALA A 232 -4.47 1.53 2.63
C ALA A 232 -4.30 0.79 3.96
N PHE A 233 -3.13 0.92 4.60
CA PHE A 233 -2.85 0.29 5.89
C PHE A 233 -3.65 0.92 7.05
N ALA A 234 -3.89 2.23 7.01
CA ALA A 234 -4.71 2.92 8.02
C ALA A 234 -6.21 2.54 7.94
N ASN A 235 -6.66 1.94 6.84
CA ASN A 235 -8.04 1.51 6.63
C ASN A 235 -8.09 0.03 6.21
N LEU A 236 -7.23 -0.79 6.82
CA LEU A 236 -7.12 -2.24 6.53
C LEU A 236 -8.35 -3.03 7.00
N ASP A 237 -9.06 -2.52 7.99
CA ASP A 237 -10.33 -3.04 8.53
C ASP A 237 -11.54 -2.74 7.63
N ASP A 238 -11.42 -1.80 6.69
CA ASP A 238 -12.50 -1.47 5.77
C ASP A 238 -12.56 -2.48 4.61
N ILE A 239 -13.36 -3.53 4.81
CA ILE A 239 -13.62 -4.61 3.83
C ILE A 239 -14.78 -4.24 2.88
N SER A 240 -15.30 -3.00 2.93
CA SER A 240 -16.37 -2.60 2.02
C SER A 240 -15.91 -2.66 0.56
N TRP A 241 -16.59 -3.49 -0.22
CA TRP A 241 -16.30 -3.64 -1.65
C TRP A 241 -16.67 -2.37 -2.42
N GLY A 242 -17.76 -1.71 -1.99
CA GLY A 242 -18.26 -0.42 -2.45
C GLY A 242 -18.55 -0.39 -3.95
N THR A 243 -19.82 -0.52 -4.34
CA THR A 243 -20.24 -0.14 -5.70
C THR A 243 -20.31 1.38 -5.81
N LYS A 244 -20.33 1.96 -7.03
CA LYS A 244 -20.49 3.43 -7.21
C LYS A 244 -21.78 3.94 -6.51
N GLN A 245 -22.75 3.07 -6.25
CA GLN A 245 -24.08 3.35 -5.66
C GLN A 245 -24.12 3.24 -4.12
N ASP A 246 -23.25 2.45 -3.47
CA ASP A 246 -23.22 2.30 -2.00
C ASP A 246 -22.60 3.50 -1.26
N ALA A 247 -22.55 4.66 -1.92
CA ALA A 247 -21.95 5.88 -1.43
C ALA A 247 -22.91 6.75 -0.61
N GLU A 248 -24.20 6.42 -0.57
CA GLU A 248 -25.16 7.08 0.28
C GLU A 248 -24.94 6.65 1.73
N VAL A 249 -24.71 7.64 2.60
CA VAL A 249 -24.61 7.42 4.04
C VAL A 249 -25.99 6.99 4.50
N SER A 250 -26.17 5.69 4.76
CA SER A 250 -27.33 5.22 5.52
C SER A 250 -27.21 5.82 6.92
N THR A 251 -27.92 6.92 7.18
CA THR A 251 -28.19 7.41 8.53
C THR A 251 -29.17 6.44 9.19
N ASP A 252 -28.69 5.23 9.48
CA ASP A 252 -29.42 4.28 10.30
C ASP A 252 -29.17 4.69 11.76
N LEU A 253 -29.93 5.70 12.22
CA LEU A 253 -30.15 5.90 13.63
C LEU A 253 -31.00 4.71 14.08
N GLY A 254 -30.34 3.61 14.45
CA GLY A 254 -30.97 2.32 14.71
C GLY A 254 -32.33 2.45 15.36
N ALA A 255 -33.36 1.98 14.65
CA ALA A 255 -34.75 1.80 15.09
C ALA A 255 -35.22 2.66 16.27
N VAL A 256 -35.13 4.00 16.15
CA VAL A 256 -35.91 4.90 17.00
C VAL A 256 -37.11 5.30 16.16
N ILE A 257 -38.30 4.77 16.49
CA ILE A 257 -39.56 5.21 15.88
C ILE A 257 -39.81 6.63 16.36
N GLN A 258 -39.35 7.62 15.60
CA GLN A 258 -39.69 9.02 15.84
C GLN A 258 -41.09 9.29 15.31
N ASN A 259 -42.00 9.76 16.17
CA ASN A 259 -43.26 10.33 15.71
C ASN A 259 -42.97 11.64 14.93
N SER A 260 -43.94 12.09 14.11
CA SER A 260 -43.81 13.21 13.14
C SER A 260 -43.27 14.54 13.70
N ASN A 261 -43.16 14.66 15.03
CA ASN A 261 -42.65 15.83 15.76
C ASN A 261 -41.24 15.64 16.39
N SER A 262 -40.48 14.59 16.05
CA SER A 262 -39.11 14.34 16.56
C SER A 262 -39.00 14.23 18.09
N GLN A 263 -40.04 13.71 18.76
CA GLN A 263 -40.02 13.39 20.19
C GLN A 263 -39.93 11.87 20.40
N VAL A 264 -39.23 11.48 21.47
CA VAL A 264 -39.10 10.08 21.89
C VAL A 264 -40.24 9.77 22.84
N ASP A 265 -41.22 8.99 22.38
CA ASP A 265 -42.30 8.52 23.25
C ASP A 265 -41.76 7.38 24.12
N LEU A 266 -41.49 7.71 25.38
CA LEU A 266 -41.25 6.73 26.43
C LEU A 266 -42.61 6.43 27.06
N GLU A 267 -43.20 5.27 26.78
CA GLU A 267 -44.41 4.82 27.48
C GLU A 267 -44.05 4.52 28.94
N VAL A 268 -44.16 5.54 29.80
CA VAL A 268 -44.12 5.37 31.26
C VAL A 268 -45.54 5.04 31.70
N PRO A 269 -45.80 3.86 32.27
CA PRO A 269 -47.14 3.52 32.75
C PRO A 269 -47.54 4.47 33.88
N THR A 270 -48.53 5.33 33.63
CA THR A 270 -49.00 6.34 34.59
C THR A 270 -50.20 5.89 35.42
N ASP A 271 -50.86 4.80 35.04
CA ASP A 271 -52.03 4.27 35.75
C ASP A 271 -51.62 3.42 36.95
N ALA A 272 -52.31 3.63 38.08
CA ALA A 272 -52.01 2.96 39.35
C ALA A 272 -52.15 1.43 39.26
N THR A 273 -53.00 0.94 38.35
CA THR A 273 -53.14 -0.49 38.05
C THR A 273 -51.89 -1.07 37.39
N ASP A 274 -51.28 -0.34 36.46
CA ASP A 274 -50.08 -0.79 35.76
C ASP A 274 -48.87 -0.81 36.70
N VAL A 275 -48.77 0.18 37.59
CA VAL A 275 -47.75 0.20 38.65
C VAL A 275 -47.91 -1.00 39.58
N ASN A 276 -49.15 -1.36 39.94
CA ASN A 276 -49.39 -2.50 40.82
C ASN A 276 -49.12 -3.84 40.12
N ILE A 277 -49.43 -3.97 38.83
CA ILE A 277 -49.08 -5.14 38.02
C ILE A 277 -47.55 -5.30 37.95
N ILE A 278 -46.81 -4.22 37.70
CA ILE A 278 -45.34 -4.22 37.68
C ILE A 278 -44.77 -4.57 39.06
N TYR A 279 -45.38 -4.08 40.14
CA TYR A 279 -44.97 -4.38 41.51
C TYR A 279 -45.19 -5.86 41.88
N GLU A 280 -46.36 -6.41 41.55
CA GLU A 280 -46.67 -7.83 41.78
C GLU A 280 -45.78 -8.74 40.93
N GLU A 281 -45.51 -8.37 39.68
CA GLU A 281 -44.59 -9.08 38.80
C GLU A 281 -43.15 -9.04 39.35
N ALA A 282 -42.71 -7.91 39.91
CA ALA A 282 -41.39 -7.79 40.56
C ALA A 282 -41.28 -8.68 41.81
N LEU A 283 -42.33 -8.73 42.64
CA LEU A 283 -42.40 -9.61 43.81
C LEU A 283 -42.36 -11.10 43.42
N ASP A 284 -43.07 -11.49 42.36
CA ASP A 284 -43.07 -12.86 41.85
C ASP A 284 -41.69 -13.25 41.29
N ASN A 285 -41.05 -12.33 40.55
CA ASN A 285 -39.69 -12.53 40.03
C ASN A 285 -38.66 -12.67 41.15
N LEU A 286 -38.79 -11.92 42.25
CA LEU A 286 -37.93 -12.04 43.44
C LEU A 286 -38.15 -13.37 44.17
N ARG A 287 -39.41 -13.81 44.30
CA ARG A 287 -39.79 -15.02 45.05
C ARG A 287 -39.42 -16.31 44.33
N ASN A 288 -39.66 -16.36 43.02
CA ASN A 288 -39.49 -17.57 42.21
C ASN A 288 -38.17 -17.63 41.44
N ARG A 289 -37.33 -16.57 41.54
CA ARG A 289 -36.02 -16.43 40.91
C ARG A 289 -36.01 -17.04 39.51
N ARG A 290 -36.92 -16.56 38.65
CA ARG A 290 -37.11 -17.09 37.29
C ARG A 290 -35.72 -17.14 36.62
N PRO A 291 -35.28 -18.30 36.09
CA PRO A 291 -34.02 -18.37 35.40
C PRO A 291 -34.09 -17.37 34.25
N LEU A 292 -33.17 -16.39 34.25
CA LEU A 292 -33.02 -15.49 33.13
C LEU A 292 -32.96 -16.36 31.87
N PRO A 293 -33.79 -16.10 30.84
CA PRO A 293 -33.64 -16.81 29.59
C PRO A 293 -32.17 -16.72 29.22
N LYS A 294 -31.52 -17.88 29.00
CA LYS A 294 -30.14 -17.92 28.52
C LYS A 294 -30.04 -16.85 27.44
N PRO A 295 -29.10 -15.90 27.53
CA PRO A 295 -29.06 -14.78 26.59
C PRO A 295 -29.16 -15.39 25.20
N ALA A 296 -30.21 -15.01 24.47
CA ALA A 296 -30.34 -15.38 23.08
C ALA A 296 -28.98 -15.07 22.46
N GLY A 297 -28.35 -16.05 21.80
CA GLY A 297 -27.00 -15.87 21.28
C GLY A 297 -26.94 -14.54 20.51
N LEU A 298 -25.80 -13.85 20.62
CA LEU A 298 -25.60 -12.47 20.14
C LEU A 298 -26.47 -12.11 18.93
N SER A 299 -27.16 -10.98 19.02
CA SER A 299 -27.92 -10.39 17.90
C SER A 299 -27.00 -10.25 16.68
N ASN A 300 -27.57 -10.29 15.47
CA ASN A 300 -26.78 -10.10 14.25
C ASN A 300 -26.03 -8.74 14.29
N ALA A 301 -26.65 -7.71 14.85
CA ALA A 301 -26.02 -6.41 15.06
C ALA A 301 -24.81 -6.48 16.03
N GLU A 302 -24.93 -7.26 17.11
CA GLU A 302 -23.84 -7.46 18.07
C GLU A 302 -22.70 -8.27 17.46
N LYS A 303 -23.00 -9.30 16.65
CA LYS A 303 -22.00 -10.08 15.92
C LYS A 303 -21.24 -9.22 14.91
N GLU A 304 -21.94 -8.35 14.19
CA GLU A 304 -21.32 -7.40 13.26
C GLU A 304 -20.44 -6.39 13.99
N LEU A 305 -20.89 -5.87 15.13
CA LEU A 305 -20.09 -4.97 15.96
C LEU A 305 -18.81 -5.64 16.44
N LEU A 306 -18.90 -6.86 17.00
CA LEU A 306 -17.74 -7.63 17.44
C LEU A 306 -16.77 -7.93 16.30
N ALA A 307 -17.28 -8.24 15.10
CA ALA A 307 -16.44 -8.43 13.92
C ALA A 307 -15.71 -7.14 13.51
N ARG A 308 -16.40 -5.99 13.52
CA ARG A 308 -15.80 -4.68 13.25
C ARG A 308 -14.70 -4.34 14.25
N ASP A 309 -14.95 -4.55 15.55
CA ASP A 309 -13.97 -4.32 16.60
C ASP A 309 -12.74 -5.22 16.45
N TYR A 310 -12.95 -6.49 16.10
CA TYR A 310 -11.88 -7.43 15.80
C TYR A 310 -11.02 -6.95 14.61
N TYR A 311 -11.63 -6.60 13.49
CA TYR A 311 -10.89 -6.12 12.31
C TYR A 311 -10.18 -4.79 12.57
N ALA A 312 -10.79 -3.89 13.35
CA ALA A 312 -10.17 -2.64 13.77
C ALA A 312 -8.92 -2.88 14.63
N ASN A 313 -8.94 -3.88 15.52
CA ASN A 313 -7.78 -4.28 16.32
C ASN A 313 -6.66 -4.88 15.45
N VAL A 314 -7.01 -5.78 14.52
CA VAL A 314 -6.07 -6.35 13.54
C VAL A 314 -5.41 -5.24 12.72
N ARG A 315 -6.18 -4.28 12.19
CA ARG A 315 -5.64 -3.10 11.49
C ARG A 315 -4.62 -2.41 12.38
N THR A 316 -4.98 -2.04 13.62
CA THR A 316 -4.09 -1.25 14.49
C THR A 316 -2.77 -1.98 14.76
N ASN A 317 -2.80 -3.28 15.02
CA ASN A 317 -1.59 -4.07 15.27
C ASN A 317 -0.71 -4.16 14.02
N VAL A 318 -1.31 -4.43 12.85
CA VAL A 318 -0.59 -4.53 11.57
C VAL A 318 0.01 -3.17 11.19
N LEU A 319 -0.76 -2.09 11.34
CA LEU A 319 -0.31 -0.73 11.07
C LEU A 319 0.85 -0.34 11.99
N LEU A 320 0.73 -0.62 13.29
CA LEU A 320 1.79 -0.33 14.26
C LEU A 320 3.07 -1.11 13.92
N PHE A 321 2.96 -2.41 13.64
CA PHE A 321 4.11 -3.22 13.23
C PHE A 321 4.74 -2.71 11.92
N TRP A 322 3.91 -2.30 10.96
CA TRP A 322 4.36 -1.71 9.69
C TRP A 322 5.10 -0.39 9.89
N VAL A 323 4.57 0.52 10.72
CA VAL A 323 5.21 1.81 11.03
C VAL A 323 6.52 1.60 11.79
N LEU A 324 6.53 0.76 12.82
CA LEU A 324 7.74 0.49 13.62
C LEU A 324 8.83 -0.21 12.81
N SER A 325 8.48 -1.15 11.94
CA SER A 325 9.46 -1.82 11.06
C SER A 325 10.05 -0.87 10.03
N ASN A 326 9.26 0.03 9.43
CA ASN A 326 9.77 1.08 8.56
C ASN A 326 10.64 2.09 9.33
N GLY A 327 10.23 2.49 10.55
CA GLY A 327 11.02 3.36 11.42
C GLY A 327 12.36 2.74 11.83
N LEU A 328 12.37 1.45 12.15
CA LEU A 328 13.58 0.70 12.46
C LEU A 328 14.55 0.68 11.27
N LEU A 329 14.03 0.51 10.05
CA LEU A 329 14.84 0.61 8.82
C LEU A 329 15.46 2.01 8.68
N LEU A 330 14.72 3.08 8.95
CA LEU A 330 15.26 4.44 8.91
C LEU A 330 16.41 4.62 9.91
N VAL A 331 16.21 4.19 11.16
CA VAL A 331 17.24 4.28 12.22
C VAL A 331 18.46 3.44 11.88
N ALA A 332 18.29 2.23 11.34
CA ALA A 332 19.40 1.35 11.00
C ALA A 332 20.33 1.96 9.93
N ILE A 333 19.75 2.63 8.93
CA ILE A 333 20.51 3.21 7.81
C ILE A 333 21.01 4.62 8.12
N LEU A 334 20.17 5.50 8.68
CA LEU A 334 20.52 6.90 8.95
C LEU A 334 21.22 7.10 10.30
N GLY A 335 20.90 6.31 11.33
CA GLY A 335 21.38 6.48 12.71
C GLY A 335 22.89 6.30 12.92
N GLY A 336 23.62 5.90 11.88
CA GLY A 336 25.09 5.89 11.87
C GLY A 336 25.64 5.99 10.44
N GLY A 337 24.85 6.57 9.53
CA GLY A 337 25.17 6.69 8.12
C GLY A 337 25.71 8.08 7.78
N ASP A 338 26.63 8.16 6.83
CA ASP A 338 27.09 9.44 6.27
C ASP A 338 26.34 9.71 4.96
N ALA A 339 25.19 10.38 5.09
CA ALA A 339 24.33 10.69 3.95
C ALA A 339 25.01 11.66 2.96
N VAL A 340 25.83 12.59 3.45
CA VAL A 340 26.50 13.62 2.63
C VAL A 340 27.57 13.01 1.74
N ASN A 341 28.34 12.04 2.25
CA ASN A 341 29.40 11.37 1.51
C ASN A 341 28.96 10.09 0.80
N THR A 342 27.64 9.82 0.71
CA THR A 342 27.13 8.63 0.00
C THR A 342 27.65 8.55 -1.44
N PHE A 343 27.75 9.71 -2.12
CA PHE A 343 28.25 9.80 -3.49
C PHE A 343 29.69 10.31 -3.63
N SER A 344 30.51 10.27 -2.58
CA SER A 344 31.93 10.67 -2.65
C SER A 344 32.90 9.50 -2.84
N VAL A 345 34.01 9.78 -3.54
CA VAL A 345 35.02 8.78 -3.95
C VAL A 345 35.70 8.07 -2.78
N ASN A 346 35.66 8.63 -1.58
CA ASN A 346 36.37 8.07 -0.43
C ASN A 346 36.03 6.57 -0.24
N ASP A 347 37.08 5.75 -0.10
CA ASP A 347 36.99 4.28 0.01
C ASP A 347 36.34 3.79 1.31
N THR A 348 35.95 4.70 2.20
CA THR A 348 35.17 4.37 3.39
C THR A 348 33.75 3.96 2.99
N PHE A 349 33.50 2.64 3.04
CA PHE A 349 32.19 2.07 2.78
C PHE A 349 31.20 2.46 3.90
N SER A 350 30.46 3.55 3.69
CA SER A 350 29.42 4.00 4.62
C SER A 350 28.16 3.13 4.52
N ARG A 351 27.37 3.06 5.60
CA ARG A 351 26.09 2.32 5.63
C ARG A 351 25.12 2.80 4.55
N THR A 352 25.07 4.11 4.31
CA THR A 352 24.24 4.74 3.27
C THR A 352 24.69 4.32 1.87
N LYS A 353 26.00 4.30 1.60
CA LYS A 353 26.57 3.86 0.31
C LYS A 353 26.29 2.38 0.05
N ALA A 354 26.48 1.53 1.06
CA ALA A 354 26.17 0.10 0.96
C ALA A 354 24.68 -0.13 0.67
N TYR A 355 23.81 0.53 1.42
CA TYR A 355 22.36 0.41 1.27
C TYR A 355 21.89 0.92 -0.10
N MET A 356 22.36 2.09 -0.56
CA MET A 356 22.02 2.64 -1.88
C MET A 356 22.46 1.72 -3.02
N THR A 357 23.67 1.16 -2.92
CA THR A 357 24.18 0.20 -3.90
C THR A 357 23.31 -1.06 -3.93
N PHE A 358 22.98 -1.61 -2.75
CA PHE A 358 22.12 -2.78 -2.61
C PHE A 358 20.73 -2.55 -3.19
N ILE A 359 20.04 -1.47 -2.80
CA ILE A 359 18.65 -1.25 -3.20
C ILE A 359 18.54 -0.96 -4.70
N LEU A 360 19.49 -0.22 -5.30
CA LEU A 360 19.51 0.02 -6.74
C LEU A 360 19.79 -1.27 -7.53
N ALA A 361 20.75 -2.08 -7.07
CA ALA A 361 21.00 -3.39 -7.66
C ALA A 361 19.78 -4.32 -7.53
N PHE A 362 19.10 -4.30 -6.38
CA PHE A 362 17.88 -5.07 -6.13
C PHE A 362 16.75 -4.66 -7.09
N VAL A 363 16.52 -3.36 -7.29
CA VAL A 363 15.54 -2.85 -8.26
C VAL A 363 15.91 -3.25 -9.69
N ALA A 364 17.19 -3.19 -10.04
CA ALA A 364 17.69 -3.62 -11.35
C ALA A 364 17.45 -5.12 -11.59
N ILE A 365 17.81 -5.99 -10.62
CA ILE A 365 17.58 -7.44 -10.69
C ILE A 365 16.10 -7.78 -10.80
N THR A 366 15.25 -7.18 -9.96
CA THR A 366 13.80 -7.44 -10.03
C THR A 366 13.20 -6.97 -11.34
N SER A 367 13.73 -5.91 -11.95
CA SER A 367 13.31 -5.44 -13.26
C SER A 367 13.81 -6.35 -14.40
N ILE A 368 15.02 -6.95 -14.28
CA ILE A 368 15.49 -8.00 -15.20
C ILE A 368 14.53 -9.19 -15.17
N ILE A 369 14.13 -9.66 -13.98
CA ILE A 369 13.20 -10.79 -13.85
C ILE A 369 11.87 -10.49 -14.57
N ARG A 370 11.33 -9.28 -14.40
CA ARG A 370 10.10 -8.85 -15.10
C ARG A 370 10.29 -8.81 -16.61
N PHE A 371 11.40 -8.25 -17.07
CA PHE A 371 11.73 -8.16 -18.49
C PHE A 371 11.90 -9.54 -19.13
N THR A 372 12.59 -10.47 -18.46
CA THR A 372 12.71 -11.85 -18.93
C THR A 372 11.35 -12.53 -19.01
N GLY A 373 10.48 -12.35 -18.00
CA GLY A 373 9.12 -12.88 -18.02
C GLY A 373 8.26 -12.31 -19.15
N SER A 374 8.34 -11.00 -19.42
CA SER A 374 7.61 -10.36 -20.52
C SER A 374 8.15 -10.82 -21.88
N LEU A 375 9.46 -10.93 -22.03
CA LEU A 375 10.11 -11.44 -23.24
C LEU A 375 9.72 -12.90 -23.50
N MET A 376 9.73 -13.75 -22.48
CA MET A 376 9.27 -15.14 -22.58
C MET A 376 7.82 -15.22 -23.06
N TYR A 377 6.93 -14.37 -22.54
CA TYR A 377 5.54 -14.30 -22.98
C TYR A 377 5.42 -13.87 -24.45
N LEU A 378 6.14 -12.82 -24.85
CA LEU A 378 6.13 -12.33 -26.24
C LEU A 378 6.66 -13.38 -27.22
N THR A 379 7.77 -14.05 -26.88
CA THR A 379 8.31 -15.15 -27.69
C THR A 379 7.33 -16.31 -27.78
N ALA A 380 6.74 -16.75 -26.66
CA ALA A 380 5.75 -17.82 -26.66
C ALA A 380 4.52 -17.46 -27.51
N ARG A 381 4.09 -16.19 -27.48
CA ARG A 381 2.98 -15.71 -28.31
C ARG A 381 3.28 -15.81 -29.80
N VAL A 382 4.49 -15.44 -30.24
CA VAL A 382 4.88 -15.56 -31.66
C VAL A 382 4.70 -17.01 -32.17
N PHE A 383 4.97 -18.01 -31.34
CA PHE A 383 4.83 -19.42 -31.71
C PHE A 383 3.44 -20.01 -31.45
N THR A 384 2.63 -19.42 -30.58
CA THR A 384 1.34 -20.00 -30.13
C THR A 384 0.10 -19.23 -30.56
N GLY A 385 0.25 -18.06 -31.19
CA GLY A 385 -0.86 -17.18 -31.60
C GLY A 385 -1.31 -16.25 -30.47
#